data_AF-A0A5D4MY26-F1
#
_entry.id   AF-A0A5D4MY26-F1
#
_cell.length_a   1.000
_cell.length_b   1.000
_cell.length_c   1.000
_cell.angle_alpha   90.00
_cell.angle_beta   90.00
_cell.angle_gamma   90.00
#
_symmetry.space_group_name_H-M   'P 1'
#
loop_
_entity.id
_entity.type
_entity.pdbx_description
1 polymer ?
#
loop_
_entity_poly.entity_id
_entity_poly.type
_entity_poly.pdbx_seq_one_letter_code
_entity_poly.pdbx_strand_id
1 'polypeptide(L)'
;MAKRPVRYDANLPRNLTYRKRDRLYSWRNPITGQELSLGRIDRKDAISQAIEANNYIDQNYLPSALLDRIKETPTFTVKTWLERYEVILERRELKPNTMKVRRNQIATISDEFGRMPLSSVSTKDVSTFLESYILCDKKSMASGLRSVLLDIFREAIVEGHIERNPAEPTRTPTPKVKRERLLLEQFEIIREAATAHSGWAANACDLALVTGQRREDVSLFRFSDIRDGRLFVTQEKTGHKLALPLDLRLDSADLVLQDVIDRCRKNNPSDFMLYSAVRRGGRKPGPLTPDGITQAFSDIRDSTGLKFGPNPPPFHEIRSLASRLYERERGEDFAQRLLGHKNLTMTKKYLDARGAEYVMV
;
A
#
# COMPACT_ATOMS: atom_id res chain seq x y z
N MET A 1 61.43 -8.18 17.46
CA MET A 1 61.38 -6.71 17.45
C MET A 1 62.80 -6.17 17.31
N ALA A 2 63.14 -5.60 16.14
CA ALA A 2 64.49 -5.06 15.90
C ALA A 2 64.74 -3.81 16.77
N LYS A 3 65.89 -3.78 17.47
CA LYS A 3 66.31 -2.66 18.31
C LYS A 3 66.54 -1.39 17.47
N ARG A 4 66.06 -0.24 17.98
CA ARG A 4 66.16 1.09 17.34
C ARG A 4 67.63 1.55 17.22
N PRO A 5 68.09 2.09 16.06
CA PRO A 5 69.40 2.70 15.93
C PRO A 5 69.54 4.04 16.69
N VAL A 6 70.76 4.34 17.16
CA VAL A 6 71.16 5.40 18.13
C VAL A 6 71.06 6.85 17.60
N ARG A 7 70.48 7.09 16.41
CA ARG A 7 70.50 8.41 15.73
C ARG A 7 69.10 8.95 15.39
N TYR A 8 68.11 8.73 16.24
CA TYR A 8 66.77 9.28 16.07
C TYR A 8 66.52 10.43 17.05
N ASP A 9 66.03 11.57 16.54
CA ASP A 9 65.53 12.66 17.37
C ASP A 9 64.30 12.15 18.14
N ALA A 10 64.38 12.13 19.47
CA ALA A 10 63.33 11.59 20.34
C ALA A 10 61.99 12.33 20.19
N ASN A 11 62.02 13.54 19.62
CA ASN A 11 60.86 14.41 19.46
C ASN A 11 60.18 14.29 18.08
N LEU A 12 60.55 13.30 17.26
CA LEU A 12 59.88 13.00 15.99
C LEU A 12 59.14 11.65 16.06
N PRO A 13 57.94 11.55 15.46
CA PRO A 13 57.21 10.30 15.35
C PRO A 13 58.02 9.24 14.60
N ARG A 14 57.64 7.96 14.77
CA ARG A 14 58.31 6.84 14.08
C ARG A 14 58.38 7.10 12.58
N ASN A 15 59.43 6.59 11.94
CA ASN A 15 59.65 6.68 10.50
C ASN A 15 59.88 8.10 9.93
N LEU A 16 59.70 9.18 10.69
CA LEU A 16 60.03 10.56 10.31
C LEU A 16 61.43 11.01 10.75
N THR A 17 62.22 11.51 9.81
CA THR A 17 63.60 11.98 10.04
C THR A 17 63.77 13.41 9.53
N TYR A 18 64.49 14.25 10.29
CA TYR A 18 64.85 15.61 9.85
C TYR A 18 66.30 15.66 9.36
N ARG A 19 66.51 16.09 8.11
CA ARG A 19 67.84 16.20 7.50
C ARG A 19 68.36 17.63 7.67
N LYS A 20 69.27 17.84 8.64
CA LYS A 20 69.86 19.16 8.94
C LYS A 20 70.58 19.81 7.76
N ARG A 21 71.23 19.00 6.90
CA ARG A 21 71.98 19.49 5.72
C ARG A 21 71.06 20.18 4.71
N ASP A 22 69.89 19.60 4.47
CA ASP A 22 68.99 20.01 3.38
C ASP A 22 67.72 20.73 3.89
N ARG A 23 67.59 20.88 5.22
CA ARG A 23 66.44 21.48 5.93
C ARG A 23 65.09 20.92 5.50
N LEU A 24 65.00 19.58 5.41
CA LEU A 24 63.79 18.90 4.96
C LEU A 24 63.44 17.71 5.85
N TYR A 25 62.16 17.36 5.85
CA TYR A 25 61.64 16.17 6.49
C TYR A 25 61.52 15.03 5.48
N SER A 26 61.94 13.84 5.89
CA SER A 26 61.81 12.62 5.11
C SER A 26 61.18 11.52 5.96
N TRP A 27 60.15 10.87 5.41
CA TRP A 27 59.49 9.74 6.04
C TRP A 27 59.87 8.44 5.32
N ARG A 28 60.24 7.40 6.07
CA ARG A 28 60.67 6.12 5.51
C ARG A 28 59.59 5.07 5.70
N ASN A 29 59.10 4.50 4.60
CA ASN A 29 58.14 3.41 4.63
C ASN A 29 58.79 2.16 5.27
N PRO A 30 58.29 1.64 6.41
CA PRO A 30 58.86 0.47 7.07
C PRO A 30 58.58 -0.86 6.35
N ILE A 31 57.60 -0.91 5.43
CA ILE A 31 57.26 -2.11 4.63
C ILE A 31 58.14 -2.18 3.39
N THR A 32 58.20 -1.08 2.61
CA THR A 32 58.92 -1.06 1.33
C THR A 32 60.36 -0.57 1.45
N GLY A 33 60.73 0.02 2.59
CA GLY A 33 62.04 0.63 2.82
C GLY A 33 62.26 1.96 2.10
N GLN A 34 61.34 2.37 1.23
CA GLN A 34 61.41 3.60 0.42
C GLN A 34 61.34 4.85 1.29
N GLU A 35 62.17 5.85 0.98
CA GLU A 35 62.17 7.14 1.66
C GLU A 35 61.44 8.19 0.80
N LEU A 36 60.43 8.82 1.39
CA LEU A 36 59.61 9.87 0.77
C LEU A 36 59.96 11.21 1.43
N SER A 37 60.33 12.19 0.62
CA SER A 37 60.56 13.55 1.12
C SER A 37 59.23 14.28 1.27
N LEU A 38 58.98 14.87 2.44
CA LEU A 38 57.85 15.75 2.70
C LEU A 38 58.15 17.21 2.33
N GLY A 39 59.36 17.49 1.82
CA GLY A 39 59.80 18.84 1.47
C GLY A 39 60.10 19.75 2.67
N ARG A 40 60.08 21.06 2.42
CA ARG A 40 60.30 22.13 3.42
C ARG A 40 58.97 22.57 4.03
N ILE A 41 58.35 21.67 4.78
CA ILE A 41 57.10 21.94 5.51
C ILE A 41 57.40 22.22 6.99
N ASP A 42 56.45 22.86 7.67
CA ASP A 42 56.57 23.13 9.09
C ASP A 42 56.63 21.84 9.91
N ARG A 43 57.35 21.90 11.04
CA ARG A 43 57.54 20.74 11.93
C ARG A 43 56.21 20.11 12.34
N LYS A 44 55.18 20.93 12.57
CA LYS A 44 53.84 20.46 12.98
C LYS A 44 53.19 19.62 11.89
N ASP A 45 53.26 20.07 10.65
CA ASP A 45 52.64 19.41 9.51
C ASP A 45 53.39 18.12 9.14
N ALA A 46 54.72 18.15 9.21
CA ALA A 46 55.55 16.95 9.03
C ALA A 46 55.22 15.86 10.07
N ILE A 47 55.04 16.25 11.32
CA ILE A 47 54.64 15.33 12.39
C ILE A 47 53.24 14.77 12.12
N SER A 48 52.28 15.62 11.72
CA SER A 48 50.90 15.20 11.44
C SER A 48 50.84 14.15 10.30
N GLN A 49 51.48 14.44 9.17
CA GLN A 49 51.51 13.53 8.02
C GLN A 49 52.23 12.21 8.34
N ALA A 50 53.30 12.26 9.13
CA ALA A 50 54.00 11.06 9.56
C ALA A 50 53.16 10.19 10.50
N ILE A 51 52.39 10.78 11.42
CA ILE A 51 51.48 10.05 12.31
C ILE A 51 50.38 9.38 11.49
N GLU A 52 49.79 10.09 10.52
CA GLU A 52 48.78 9.54 9.61
C GLU A 52 49.32 8.34 8.81
N ALA A 53 50.49 8.49 8.19
CA ALA A 53 51.15 7.43 7.42
C ALA A 53 51.52 6.21 8.29
N ASN A 54 51.96 6.43 9.53
CA ASN A 54 52.25 5.35 10.47
C ASN A 54 50.99 4.61 10.89
N ASN A 55 49.90 5.33 11.19
CA ASN A 55 48.61 4.71 11.54
C ASN A 55 48.05 3.88 10.38
N TYR A 56 48.21 4.37 9.14
CA TYR A 56 47.85 3.64 7.92
C TYR A 56 48.62 2.32 7.79
N ILE A 57 49.93 2.34 8.03
CA ILE A 57 50.78 1.15 7.90
C ILE A 57 50.60 0.14 9.02
N ASP A 58 50.43 0.60 10.26
CA ASP A 58 50.26 -0.28 11.43
C ASP A 58 48.88 -0.98 11.42
N GLN A 59 48.08 -0.85 10.35
CA GLN A 59 46.69 -1.32 10.22
C GLN A 59 45.75 -0.84 11.33
N ASN A 60 46.20 0.12 12.14
CA ASN A 60 45.42 0.84 13.15
C ASN A 60 44.67 2.03 12.56
N TYR A 61 44.61 2.15 11.23
CA TYR A 61 43.71 3.04 10.53
C TYR A 61 42.29 2.47 10.51
N LEU A 62 41.75 2.26 11.71
CA LEU A 62 40.34 2.49 11.90
C LEU A 62 40.17 4.00 11.69
N PRO A 63 39.36 4.48 10.73
CA PRO A 63 38.92 5.86 10.76
C PRO A 63 38.49 6.14 12.20
N SER A 64 39.03 7.20 12.80
CA SER A 64 38.69 7.53 14.19
C SER A 64 37.18 7.36 14.40
N ALA A 65 36.74 6.73 15.50
CA ALA A 65 35.31 6.56 15.79
C ALA A 65 34.52 7.89 15.70
N LEU A 66 35.21 9.03 15.72
CA LEU A 66 34.68 10.36 15.44
C LEU A 66 34.41 10.61 13.94
N LEU A 67 35.32 10.25 13.03
CA LEU A 67 35.11 10.33 11.58
C LEU A 67 34.01 9.37 11.11
N ASP A 68 33.96 8.17 11.68
CA ASP A 68 32.84 7.25 11.42
C ASP A 68 31.55 7.81 12.01
N ARG A 69 31.51 8.35 13.25
CA ARG A 69 30.31 9.04 13.77
C ARG A 69 29.88 10.27 12.94
N ILE A 70 30.83 11.00 12.37
CA ILE A 70 30.56 12.16 11.50
C ILE A 70 30.05 11.71 10.12
N LYS A 71 30.50 10.56 9.59
CA LYS A 71 30.02 9.97 8.33
C LYS A 71 28.76 9.11 8.48
N GLU A 72 28.55 8.48 9.64
CA GLU A 72 27.44 7.60 9.99
C GLU A 72 26.18 8.35 10.38
N THR A 73 26.25 9.67 10.62
CA THR A 73 25.03 10.48 10.69
C THR A 73 24.52 10.65 9.26
N PRO A 74 23.46 9.93 8.82
CA PRO A 74 22.98 10.06 7.46
C PRO A 74 22.44 11.47 7.34
N THR A 75 23.10 12.33 6.55
CA THR A 75 22.65 13.71 6.37
C THR A 75 21.24 13.79 5.78
N PHE A 76 20.79 12.71 5.11
CA PHE A 76 19.42 12.56 4.63
C PHE A 76 18.94 11.11 4.70
N THR A 77 18.17 10.78 5.74
CA THR A 77 17.58 9.45 5.94
C THR A 77 16.31 9.26 5.10
N VAL A 78 15.93 8.00 4.87
CA VAL A 78 14.63 7.66 4.29
C VAL A 78 13.50 8.26 5.11
N LYS A 79 13.56 8.22 6.45
CA LYS A 79 12.50 8.81 7.29
C LYS A 79 12.30 10.31 7.00
N THR A 80 13.40 11.07 6.93
CA THR A 80 13.36 12.51 6.60
C THR A 80 12.76 12.73 5.21
N TRP A 81 13.11 11.87 4.26
CA TRP A 81 12.52 11.91 2.92
C TRP A 81 11.02 11.60 2.91
N LEU A 82 10.57 10.63 3.72
CA LEU A 82 9.15 10.28 3.81
C LEU A 82 8.30 11.43 4.36
N GLU A 83 8.80 12.21 5.32
CA GLU A 83 8.14 13.42 5.81
C GLU A 83 7.95 14.45 4.69
N ARG A 84 8.97 14.63 3.84
CA ARG A 84 8.87 15.49 2.64
C ARG A 84 7.89 14.91 1.61
N TYR A 85 7.93 13.60 1.38
CA TYR A 85 7.05 12.90 0.45
C TYR A 85 5.57 12.97 0.84
N GLU A 86 5.25 12.97 2.13
CA GLU A 86 3.86 13.19 2.60
C GLU A 86 3.31 14.55 2.16
N VAL A 87 4.13 15.61 2.23
CA VAL A 87 3.75 16.95 1.72
C VAL A 87 3.51 16.91 0.21
N ILE A 88 4.29 16.14 -0.54
CA ILE A 88 4.07 15.94 -1.98
C ILE A 88 2.72 15.25 -2.22
N LEU A 89 2.39 14.22 -1.45
CA LEU A 89 1.10 13.51 -1.58
C LEU A 89 -0.10 14.39 -1.24
N GLU A 90 0.01 15.28 -0.26
CA GLU A 90 -1.06 16.21 0.09
C GLU A 90 -1.37 17.20 -1.05
N ARG A 91 -0.35 17.64 -1.78
CA ARG A 91 -0.51 18.48 -2.99
C ARG A 91 -1.16 17.76 -4.16
N ARG A 92 -1.20 16.41 -4.16
CA ARG A 92 -1.84 15.61 -5.22
C ARG A 92 -3.34 15.47 -5.04
N GLU A 93 -3.94 16.08 -4.02
CA GLU A 93 -5.40 16.12 -3.77
C GLU A 93 -6.06 14.73 -3.83
N LEU A 94 -5.37 13.72 -3.31
CA LEU A 94 -5.88 12.34 -3.31
C LEU A 94 -7.10 12.22 -2.40
N LYS A 95 -8.05 11.35 -2.77
CA LYS A 95 -9.23 11.06 -1.95
C LYS A 95 -8.82 10.65 -0.51
N PRO A 96 -9.58 11.04 0.53
CA PRO A 96 -9.21 10.79 1.93
C PRO A 96 -8.86 9.33 2.24
N ASN A 97 -9.64 8.37 1.72
CA ASN A 97 -9.37 6.94 1.93
C ASN A 97 -8.08 6.49 1.22
N THR A 98 -7.78 7.04 0.03
CA THR A 98 -6.52 6.78 -0.67
C THR A 98 -5.34 7.32 0.13
N MET A 99 -5.42 8.54 0.67
CA MET A 99 -4.40 9.11 1.56
C MET A 99 -4.19 8.25 2.81
N LYS A 100 -5.27 7.77 3.45
CA LYS A 100 -5.18 6.86 4.59
C LYS A 100 -4.39 5.60 4.27
N VAL A 101 -4.68 4.95 3.13
CA VAL A 101 -3.95 3.76 2.69
C VAL A 101 -2.48 4.08 2.40
N ARG A 102 -2.18 5.21 1.75
CA ARG A 102 -0.81 5.65 1.48
C ARG A 102 -0.01 5.90 2.76
N ARG A 103 -0.59 6.59 3.75
CA ARG A 103 0.05 6.83 5.06
C ARG A 103 0.38 5.52 5.78
N ASN A 104 -0.52 4.54 5.76
CA ASN A 104 -0.23 3.22 6.33
C ASN A 104 0.95 2.53 5.62
N GLN A 105 1.01 2.61 4.28
CA GLN A 105 2.13 2.06 3.51
C GLN A 105 3.44 2.78 3.81
N ILE A 106 3.41 4.12 3.92
CA ILE A 106 4.56 4.94 4.29
C ILE A 106 5.05 4.58 5.70
N ALA A 107 4.16 4.40 6.66
CA ALA A 107 4.52 3.96 8.01
C ALA A 107 5.24 2.60 7.98
N THR A 108 4.70 1.61 7.26
CA THR A 108 5.35 0.31 7.08
C THR A 108 6.74 0.43 6.43
N ILE A 109 6.89 1.30 5.44
CA ILE A 109 8.18 1.55 4.78
C ILE A 109 9.16 2.28 5.71
N SER A 110 8.66 3.21 6.51
CA SER A 110 9.46 3.94 7.51
C SER A 110 9.97 3.02 8.61
N ASP A 111 9.17 2.05 9.05
CA ASP A 111 9.59 1.07 10.06
C ASP A 111 10.76 0.21 9.57
N GLU A 112 10.76 -0.15 8.28
CA GLU A 112 11.83 -0.95 7.67
C GLU A 112 13.07 -0.12 7.31
N PHE A 113 12.89 0.93 6.50
CA PHE A 113 13.99 1.66 5.86
C PHE A 113 14.32 2.99 6.54
N GLY A 114 13.50 3.47 7.48
CA GLY A 114 13.55 4.86 7.95
C GLY A 114 14.89 5.31 8.53
N ARG A 115 15.66 4.37 9.10
CA ARG A 115 17.00 4.62 9.67
C ARG A 115 18.11 4.64 8.62
N MET A 116 17.86 4.11 7.43
CA MET A 116 18.86 4.03 6.37
C MET A 116 19.07 5.40 5.70
N PRO A 117 20.30 5.74 5.30
CA PRO A 117 20.53 6.81 4.32
C PRO A 117 19.71 6.56 3.05
N LEU A 118 19.10 7.61 2.50
CA LEU A 118 18.27 7.47 1.29
C LEU A 118 19.06 6.90 0.10
N SER A 119 20.33 7.32 -0.05
CA SER A 119 21.24 6.87 -1.11
C SER A 119 21.79 5.46 -0.92
N SER A 120 21.69 4.88 0.28
CA SER A 120 22.23 3.55 0.56
C SER A 120 21.21 2.43 0.38
N VAL A 121 19.92 2.75 0.17
CA VAL A 121 18.90 1.72 -0.05
C VAL A 121 19.18 1.02 -1.38
N SER A 122 19.49 -0.27 -1.33
CA SER A 122 19.82 -1.07 -2.51
C SER A 122 18.61 -1.82 -3.06
N THR A 123 18.72 -2.25 -4.32
CA THR A 123 17.74 -3.16 -4.93
C THR A 123 17.58 -4.46 -4.13
N LYS A 124 18.65 -4.93 -3.49
CA LYS A 124 18.62 -6.13 -2.65
C LYS A 124 17.74 -5.91 -1.42
N ASP A 125 17.87 -4.77 -0.75
CA ASP A 125 17.08 -4.45 0.44
C ASP A 125 15.58 -4.38 0.09
N VAL A 126 15.24 -3.70 -1.01
CA VAL A 126 13.85 -3.66 -1.51
C VAL A 126 13.35 -5.05 -1.88
N SER A 127 14.15 -5.87 -2.55
CA SER A 127 13.77 -7.23 -2.92
C SER A 127 13.53 -8.10 -1.70
N THR A 128 14.41 -8.06 -0.69
CA THR A 128 14.26 -8.83 0.55
C THR A 128 13.01 -8.40 1.33
N PHE A 129 12.77 -7.09 1.43
CA PHE A 129 11.56 -6.56 2.04
C PHE A 129 10.29 -7.08 1.36
N LEU A 130 10.20 -6.99 0.03
CA LEU A 130 9.04 -7.48 -0.71
C LEU A 130 8.88 -9.00 -0.62
N GLU A 131 9.97 -9.76 -0.63
CA GLU A 131 9.95 -11.23 -0.54
C GLU A 131 9.36 -11.72 0.79
N SER A 132 9.60 -11.01 1.90
CA SER A 132 9.00 -11.36 3.20
C SER A 132 7.45 -11.45 3.14
N TYR A 133 6.82 -10.55 2.38
CA TYR A 133 5.37 -10.57 2.16
C TYR A 133 4.94 -11.67 1.18
N ILE A 134 5.77 -11.98 0.19
CA ILE A 134 5.50 -13.04 -0.79
C ILE A 134 5.53 -14.42 -0.11
N LEU A 135 6.51 -14.66 0.76
CA LEU A 135 6.63 -15.88 1.56
C LEU A 135 5.45 -16.07 2.52
N CYS A 136 4.90 -14.97 3.06
CA CYS A 136 3.65 -15.00 3.83
C CYS A 136 2.37 -15.03 2.96
N ASP A 137 2.49 -15.25 1.65
CA ASP A 137 1.39 -15.29 0.68
C ASP A 137 0.54 -13.99 0.63
N LYS A 138 1.17 -12.86 0.95
CA LYS A 138 0.64 -11.48 0.89
C LYS A 138 1.09 -10.74 -0.37
N LYS A 139 1.03 -11.41 -1.53
CA LYS A 139 1.50 -10.88 -2.83
C LYS A 139 0.85 -9.55 -3.24
N SER A 140 -0.42 -9.33 -2.90
CA SER A 140 -1.10 -8.05 -3.15
C SER A 140 -0.50 -6.90 -2.34
N MET A 141 -0.14 -7.17 -1.07
CA MET A 141 0.51 -6.18 -0.22
C MET A 141 1.89 -5.82 -0.76
N ALA A 142 2.69 -6.83 -1.12
CA ALA A 142 3.99 -6.64 -1.76
C ALA A 142 3.89 -5.78 -3.03
N SER A 143 2.90 -6.06 -3.88
CA SER A 143 2.65 -5.25 -5.10
C SER A 143 2.31 -3.80 -4.77
N GLY A 144 1.47 -3.59 -3.75
CA GLY A 144 1.09 -2.25 -3.27
C GLY A 144 2.29 -1.47 -2.70
N LEU A 145 3.10 -2.12 -1.86
CA LEU A 145 4.32 -1.53 -1.28
C LEU A 145 5.34 -1.19 -2.37
N ARG A 146 5.58 -2.11 -3.32
CA ARG A 146 6.47 -1.86 -4.47
C ARG A 146 6.01 -0.63 -5.24
N SER A 147 4.72 -0.49 -5.51
CA SER A 147 4.18 0.68 -6.21
C SER A 147 4.43 1.98 -5.46
N VAL A 148 4.36 1.98 -4.13
CA VAL A 148 4.65 3.16 -3.30
C VAL A 148 6.14 3.45 -3.28
N LEU A 149 6.98 2.44 -3.11
CA LEU A 149 8.44 2.58 -3.13
C LEU A 149 8.93 3.17 -4.46
N LEU A 150 8.38 2.70 -5.59
CA LEU A 150 8.69 3.26 -6.90
C LEU A 150 8.40 4.76 -6.97
N ASP A 151 7.28 5.21 -6.41
CA ASP A 151 6.88 6.62 -6.42
C ASP A 151 7.71 7.46 -5.44
N ILE A 152 7.96 6.95 -4.22
CA ILE A 152 8.84 7.57 -3.22
C ILE A 152 10.22 7.85 -3.81
N PHE A 153 10.85 6.85 -4.42
CA PHE A 153 12.18 6.99 -4.98
C PHE A 153 12.19 7.76 -6.31
N ARG A 154 11.08 7.77 -7.06
CA ARG A 154 10.95 8.65 -8.24
C ARG A 154 10.96 10.12 -7.82
N GLU A 155 10.17 10.49 -6.82
CA GLU A 155 10.16 11.87 -6.31
C GLU A 155 11.53 12.26 -5.71
N ALA A 156 12.27 11.31 -5.13
CA ALA A 156 13.62 11.55 -4.63
C ALA A 156 14.61 11.89 -5.75
N ILE A 157 14.45 11.27 -6.92
CA ILE A 157 15.23 11.59 -8.13
C ILE A 157 14.85 12.98 -8.64
N VAL A 158 13.55 13.30 -8.67
CA VAL A 158 13.05 14.60 -9.13
C VAL A 158 13.61 15.75 -8.28
N GLU A 159 13.72 15.56 -6.96
CA GLU A 159 14.35 16.54 -6.06
C GLU A 159 15.89 16.43 -5.98
N GLY A 160 16.51 15.52 -6.74
CA GLY A 160 17.96 15.42 -6.88
C GLY A 160 18.71 14.76 -5.71
N HIS A 161 18.00 14.05 -4.82
CA HIS A 161 18.62 13.37 -3.66
C HIS A 161 19.33 12.07 -4.02
N ILE A 162 18.89 11.41 -5.10
CA ILE A 162 19.46 10.16 -5.62
C ILE A 162 19.41 10.14 -7.14
N GLU A 163 20.23 9.30 -7.77
CA GLU A 163 20.31 9.21 -9.25
C GLU A 163 19.50 8.04 -9.83
N ARG A 164 19.24 7.00 -9.04
CA ARG A 164 18.61 5.75 -9.51
C ARG A 164 17.55 5.27 -8.54
N ASN A 165 16.51 4.64 -9.08
CA ASN A 165 15.42 4.09 -8.26
C ASN A 165 15.73 2.63 -7.88
N PRO A 166 16.02 2.32 -6.60
CA PRO A 166 16.35 0.95 -6.20
C PRO A 166 15.16 -0.02 -6.32
N ALA A 167 13.92 0.47 -6.37
CA ALA A 167 12.74 -0.37 -6.52
C ALA A 167 12.46 -0.76 -7.99
N GLU A 168 13.03 -0.04 -8.97
CA GLU A 168 12.77 -0.26 -10.40
C GLU A 168 13.12 -1.68 -10.89
N PRO A 169 14.30 -2.25 -10.57
CA PRO A 169 14.67 -3.57 -11.07
C PRO A 169 13.90 -4.72 -10.39
N THR A 170 13.20 -4.45 -9.29
CA THR A 170 12.45 -5.49 -8.56
C THR A 170 11.22 -5.94 -9.36
N ARG A 171 10.77 -7.18 -9.17
CA ARG A 171 9.62 -7.72 -9.89
C ARG A 171 8.32 -7.42 -9.16
N THR A 172 7.26 -7.12 -9.92
CA THR A 172 5.92 -7.00 -9.34
C THR A 172 5.35 -8.40 -9.14
N PRO A 173 4.96 -8.79 -7.92
CA PRO A 173 4.28 -10.07 -7.70
C PRO A 173 2.93 -10.08 -8.40
N THR A 174 2.54 -11.22 -8.96
CA THR A 174 1.20 -11.40 -9.54
C THR A 174 0.31 -12.08 -8.51
N PRO A 175 -0.55 -11.35 -7.77
CA PRO A 175 -1.48 -11.96 -6.84
C PRO A 175 -2.55 -12.75 -7.61
N LYS A 176 -2.81 -13.99 -7.18
CA LYS A 176 -4.00 -14.73 -7.59
C LYS A 176 -5.17 -14.32 -6.71
N VAL A 177 -6.34 -14.11 -7.31
CA VAL A 177 -7.55 -13.76 -6.54
C VAL A 177 -8.07 -15.02 -5.85
N LYS A 178 -8.08 -15.00 -4.51
CA LYS A 178 -8.49 -16.15 -3.68
C LYS A 178 -9.97 -16.14 -3.28
N ARG A 179 -10.61 -14.97 -3.39
CA ARG A 179 -12.00 -14.74 -2.98
C ARG A 179 -12.96 -15.57 -3.83
N GLU A 180 -13.79 -16.35 -3.16
CA GLU A 180 -14.83 -17.17 -3.75
C GLU A 180 -15.97 -16.31 -4.33
N ARG A 181 -16.65 -16.83 -5.36
CA ARG A 181 -17.86 -16.22 -5.91
C ARG A 181 -19.08 -16.62 -5.06
N LEU A 182 -20.07 -15.74 -5.04
CA LEU A 182 -21.37 -16.02 -4.44
C LEU A 182 -22.33 -16.55 -5.50
N LEU A 183 -22.89 -17.74 -5.30
CA LEU A 183 -23.94 -18.29 -6.17
C LEU A 183 -25.33 -17.76 -5.77
N LEU A 184 -26.31 -17.88 -6.66
CA LEU A 184 -27.66 -17.39 -6.41
C LEU A 184 -28.32 -18.14 -5.24
N GLU A 185 -28.19 -19.46 -5.21
CA GLU A 185 -28.74 -20.32 -4.15
C GLU A 185 -28.11 -19.99 -2.79
N GLN A 186 -26.81 -19.72 -2.78
CA GLN A 186 -26.10 -19.26 -1.58
C GLN A 186 -26.58 -17.88 -1.14
N PHE A 187 -26.79 -16.96 -2.09
CA PHE A 187 -27.32 -15.63 -1.80
C PHE A 187 -28.73 -15.71 -1.19
N GLU A 188 -29.62 -16.53 -1.72
CA GLU A 188 -30.98 -16.70 -1.23
C GLU A 188 -31.01 -17.18 0.22
N ILE A 189 -30.18 -18.18 0.57
CA ILE A 189 -30.04 -18.67 1.95
C ILE A 189 -29.55 -17.56 2.90
N ILE A 190 -28.54 -16.79 2.49
CA ILE A 190 -28.01 -15.67 3.30
C ILE A 190 -29.05 -14.56 3.43
N ARG A 191 -29.77 -14.25 2.34
CA ARG A 191 -30.81 -13.22 2.29
C ARG A 191 -31.97 -13.57 3.19
N GLU A 192 -32.38 -14.83 3.25
CA GLU A 192 -33.44 -15.29 4.15
C GLU A 192 -33.02 -15.15 5.62
N ALA A 193 -31.81 -15.59 5.97
CA ALA A 193 -31.25 -15.38 7.31
C ALA A 193 -31.12 -13.89 7.67
N ALA A 194 -30.88 -13.01 6.69
CA ALA A 194 -30.80 -11.57 6.90
C ALA A 194 -32.11 -10.94 7.37
N THR A 195 -33.27 -11.52 7.00
CA THR A 195 -34.60 -11.07 7.46
C THR A 195 -34.74 -11.18 8.97
N ALA A 196 -34.18 -12.23 9.57
CA ALA A 196 -34.20 -12.46 11.02
C ALA A 196 -33.13 -11.64 11.77
N HIS A 197 -32.04 -11.24 11.10
CA HIS A 197 -30.94 -10.52 11.75
C HIS A 197 -31.27 -9.05 12.06
N SER A 198 -31.79 -8.31 11.08
CA SER A 198 -32.13 -6.89 11.26
C SER A 198 -33.06 -6.38 10.15
N GLY A 199 -33.90 -5.39 10.46
CA GLY A 199 -34.90 -4.87 9.52
C GLY A 199 -34.35 -4.22 8.23
N TRP A 200 -33.05 -3.97 8.14
CA TRP A 200 -32.40 -3.40 6.96
C TRP A 200 -31.54 -4.39 6.17
N ALA A 201 -31.15 -5.54 6.74
CA ALA A 201 -30.10 -6.39 6.14
C ALA A 201 -30.58 -7.08 4.85
N ALA A 202 -31.79 -7.66 4.85
CA ALA A 202 -32.37 -8.22 3.63
C ALA A 202 -32.53 -7.15 2.54
N ASN A 203 -33.00 -5.96 2.91
CA ASN A 203 -33.12 -4.83 2.00
C ASN A 203 -31.77 -4.38 1.43
N ALA A 204 -30.69 -4.42 2.22
CA ALA A 204 -29.35 -4.09 1.73
C ALA A 204 -28.87 -5.11 0.69
N CYS A 205 -29.10 -6.41 0.92
CA CYS A 205 -28.81 -7.48 -0.04
C CYS A 205 -29.61 -7.30 -1.34
N ASP A 206 -30.93 -7.08 -1.22
CA ASP A 206 -31.83 -6.93 -2.37
C ASP A 206 -31.48 -5.67 -3.20
N LEU A 207 -31.22 -4.52 -2.54
CA LEU A 207 -30.77 -3.29 -3.21
C LEU A 207 -29.46 -3.50 -3.95
N ALA A 208 -28.49 -4.18 -3.32
CA ALA A 208 -27.19 -4.44 -3.94
C ALA A 208 -27.31 -5.40 -5.14
N LEU A 209 -28.19 -6.39 -5.06
CA LEU A 209 -28.39 -7.36 -6.13
C LEU A 209 -29.12 -6.74 -7.33
N VAL A 210 -30.25 -6.07 -7.12
CA VAL A 210 -31.05 -5.50 -8.21
C VAL A 210 -30.36 -4.31 -8.87
N THR A 211 -29.61 -3.48 -8.12
CA THR A 211 -28.94 -2.31 -8.69
C THR A 211 -27.52 -2.63 -9.19
N GLY A 212 -26.93 -3.73 -8.74
CA GLY A 212 -25.53 -4.07 -8.97
C GLY A 212 -24.53 -3.02 -8.46
N GLN A 213 -24.92 -2.07 -7.59
CA GLN A 213 -24.02 -0.98 -7.14
C GLN A 213 -23.01 -1.43 -6.06
N ARG A 214 -21.98 -0.62 -5.81
CA ARG A 214 -20.99 -0.92 -4.77
C ARG A 214 -21.62 -0.70 -3.40
N ARG A 215 -21.14 -1.40 -2.37
CA ARG A 215 -21.61 -1.23 -0.99
C ARG A 215 -21.55 0.23 -0.51
N GLU A 216 -20.52 0.97 -0.95
CA GLU A 216 -20.35 2.39 -0.62
C GLU A 216 -21.51 3.19 -1.23
N ASP A 217 -21.80 2.98 -2.50
CA ASP A 217 -22.87 3.65 -3.23
C ASP A 217 -24.27 3.26 -2.65
N VAL A 218 -24.49 1.97 -2.37
CA VAL A 218 -25.74 1.45 -1.77
C VAL A 218 -26.01 2.05 -0.39
N SER A 219 -24.97 2.23 0.43
CA SER A 219 -25.11 2.86 1.75
C SER A 219 -25.55 4.33 1.69
N LEU A 220 -25.36 4.97 0.53
CA LEU A 220 -25.66 6.39 0.30
C LEU A 220 -26.98 6.63 -0.43
N PHE A 221 -27.72 5.58 -0.84
CA PHE A 221 -28.99 5.76 -1.53
C PHE A 221 -30.00 6.50 -0.67
N ARG A 222 -30.64 7.51 -1.26
CA ARG A 222 -31.66 8.33 -0.63
C ARG A 222 -32.97 8.26 -1.37
N PHE A 223 -34.06 8.41 -0.65
CA PHE A 223 -35.38 8.58 -1.27
C PHE A 223 -35.46 9.88 -2.06
N SER A 224 -34.78 10.94 -1.62
CA SER A 224 -34.67 12.23 -2.33
C SER A 224 -33.90 12.18 -3.67
N ASP A 225 -33.16 11.11 -3.94
CA ASP A 225 -32.47 10.90 -5.22
C ASP A 225 -33.37 10.26 -6.30
N ILE A 226 -34.64 10.01 -5.98
CA ILE A 226 -35.63 9.47 -6.92
C ILE A 226 -36.37 10.62 -7.61
N ARG A 227 -36.33 10.65 -8.94
CA ARG A 227 -36.98 11.68 -9.78
C ARG A 227 -37.46 11.02 -11.08
N ASP A 228 -38.65 11.39 -11.56
CA ASP A 228 -39.20 10.92 -12.84
C ASP A 228 -39.14 9.39 -13.04
N GLY A 229 -39.49 8.63 -12.00
CA GLY A 229 -39.48 7.16 -12.04
C GLY A 229 -38.08 6.53 -12.12
N ARG A 230 -37.03 7.26 -11.71
CA ARG A 230 -35.64 6.79 -11.72
C ARG A 230 -34.90 7.12 -10.43
N LEU A 231 -34.03 6.22 -9.98
CA LEU A 231 -33.05 6.45 -8.93
C LEU A 231 -31.74 6.98 -9.54
N PHE A 232 -31.35 8.19 -9.17
CA PHE A 232 -30.10 8.81 -9.63
C PHE A 232 -28.95 8.44 -8.69
N VAL A 233 -27.89 7.84 -9.24
CA VAL A 233 -26.72 7.39 -8.48
C VAL A 233 -25.47 8.05 -9.04
N THR A 234 -24.68 8.70 -8.18
CA THR A 234 -23.31 9.14 -8.51
C THR A 234 -22.33 8.25 -7.77
N GLN A 235 -21.61 7.40 -8.49
CA GLN A 235 -20.69 6.44 -7.88
C GLN A 235 -19.51 7.16 -7.23
N GLU A 236 -19.28 6.94 -5.94
CA GLU A 236 -18.26 7.66 -5.16
C GLU A 236 -16.84 7.39 -5.69
N LYS A 237 -16.57 6.14 -6.08
CA LYS A 237 -15.24 5.72 -6.52
C LYS A 237 -14.82 6.36 -7.84
N THR A 238 -15.70 6.35 -8.84
CA THR A 238 -15.40 6.69 -10.24
C THR A 238 -16.02 8.01 -10.71
N GLY A 239 -16.99 8.56 -9.96
CA GLY A 239 -17.80 9.71 -10.38
C GLY A 239 -18.82 9.40 -11.47
N HIS A 240 -18.99 8.13 -11.86
CA HIS A 240 -19.93 7.76 -12.90
C HIS A 240 -21.38 8.00 -12.44
N LYS A 241 -22.19 8.62 -13.30
CA LYS A 241 -23.60 8.93 -13.02
C LYS A 241 -24.51 7.93 -13.72
N LEU A 242 -25.48 7.40 -13.00
CA LEU A 242 -26.45 6.43 -13.47
C LEU A 242 -27.86 6.90 -13.09
N ALA A 243 -28.85 6.57 -13.93
CA ALA A 243 -30.26 6.79 -13.66
C ALA A 243 -31.00 5.46 -13.84
N LEU A 244 -31.16 4.72 -12.73
CA LEU A 244 -31.75 3.39 -12.72
C LEU A 244 -33.27 3.52 -12.74
N PRO A 245 -33.99 2.92 -13.70
CA PRO A 245 -35.44 3.00 -13.70
C PRO A 245 -36.02 2.16 -12.56
N LEU A 246 -37.09 2.63 -11.91
CA LEU A 246 -37.64 1.97 -10.73
C LEU A 246 -38.29 0.62 -11.06
N ASP A 247 -38.69 0.41 -12.32
CA ASP A 247 -39.16 -0.87 -12.85
C ASP A 247 -38.01 -1.83 -13.22
N LEU A 248 -36.74 -1.47 -12.91
CA LEU A 248 -35.60 -2.36 -13.09
C LEU A 248 -35.86 -3.67 -12.37
N ARG A 249 -35.91 -4.75 -13.15
CA ARG A 249 -36.23 -6.10 -12.70
C ARG A 249 -35.04 -7.04 -12.89
N LEU A 250 -34.82 -7.92 -11.93
CA LEU A 250 -33.94 -9.08 -12.03
C LEU A 250 -34.83 -10.33 -11.89
N ASP A 251 -35.13 -10.98 -13.01
CA ASP A 251 -36.14 -12.04 -13.06
C ASP A 251 -35.70 -13.30 -12.31
N SER A 252 -34.41 -13.64 -12.40
CA SER A 252 -33.81 -14.80 -11.70
C SER A 252 -33.92 -14.75 -10.18
N ALA A 253 -34.09 -13.57 -9.59
CA ALA A 253 -34.22 -13.38 -8.14
C ALA A 253 -35.60 -12.83 -7.72
N ASP A 254 -36.55 -12.71 -8.67
CA ASP A 254 -37.87 -12.09 -8.47
C ASP A 254 -37.79 -10.72 -7.77
N LEU A 255 -36.87 -9.85 -8.23
CA LEU A 255 -36.66 -8.52 -7.66
C LEU A 255 -37.06 -7.42 -8.63
N VAL A 256 -37.87 -6.47 -8.16
CA VAL A 256 -38.11 -5.17 -8.80
C VAL A 256 -37.59 -4.07 -7.90
N LEU A 257 -36.82 -3.12 -8.45
CA LEU A 257 -36.19 -2.05 -7.67
C LEU A 257 -37.20 -1.23 -6.86
N GLN A 258 -38.35 -0.88 -7.45
CA GLN A 258 -39.43 -0.17 -6.77
C GLN A 258 -39.90 -0.90 -5.50
N ASP A 259 -40.13 -2.21 -5.59
CA ASP A 259 -40.62 -3.00 -4.46
C ASP A 259 -39.60 -3.05 -3.32
N VAL A 260 -38.31 -3.14 -3.64
CA VAL A 260 -37.24 -3.08 -2.64
C VAL A 260 -37.20 -1.71 -1.98
N ILE A 261 -37.32 -0.62 -2.75
CA ILE A 261 -37.35 0.75 -2.23
C ILE A 261 -38.55 0.96 -1.31
N ASP A 262 -39.72 0.45 -1.67
CA ASP A 262 -40.92 0.55 -0.85
C ASP A 262 -40.80 -0.25 0.45
N ARG A 263 -40.13 -1.42 0.42
CA ARG A 263 -39.75 -2.12 1.66
C ARG A 263 -38.79 -1.31 2.52
N CYS A 264 -37.81 -0.63 1.93
CA CYS A 264 -36.86 0.23 2.65
C CYS A 264 -37.54 1.43 3.32
N ARG A 265 -38.66 1.91 2.78
CA ARG A 265 -39.39 3.07 3.31
C ARG A 265 -40.23 2.73 4.53
N LYS A 266 -40.67 1.48 4.67
CA LYS A 266 -41.49 1.03 5.82
C LYS A 266 -40.73 1.23 7.13
N ASN A 267 -41.32 1.99 8.06
CA ASN A 267 -40.76 2.28 9.38
C ASN A 267 -39.34 2.91 9.36
N ASN A 268 -38.98 3.60 8.27
CA ASN A 268 -37.70 4.27 8.13
C ASN A 268 -37.87 5.79 8.28
N PRO A 269 -37.37 6.40 9.37
CA PRO A 269 -37.47 7.85 9.60
C PRO A 269 -36.41 8.67 8.85
N SER A 270 -35.51 8.02 8.10
CA SER A 270 -34.37 8.64 7.43
C SER A 270 -34.66 8.85 5.94
N ASP A 271 -34.00 9.85 5.34
CA ASP A 271 -33.93 9.99 3.89
C ASP A 271 -33.09 8.86 3.25
N PHE A 272 -32.16 8.27 4.00
CA PHE A 272 -31.39 7.12 3.53
C PHE A 272 -32.24 5.85 3.50
N MET A 273 -32.15 5.09 2.40
CA MET A 273 -32.90 3.84 2.23
C MET A 273 -32.48 2.77 3.25
N LEU A 274 -31.21 2.77 3.67
CA LEU A 274 -30.69 1.88 4.69
C LEU A 274 -30.47 2.62 6.01
N TYR A 275 -31.25 2.24 7.02
CA TYR A 275 -31.26 2.86 8.34
C TYR A 275 -31.25 1.81 9.45
N SER A 276 -30.48 2.05 10.51
CA SER A 276 -30.54 1.24 11.72
C SER A 276 -31.11 2.02 12.89
N ALA A 277 -32.13 1.45 13.53
CA ALA A 277 -32.71 1.96 14.76
C ALA A 277 -31.92 1.54 16.03
N VAL A 278 -30.92 0.68 15.89
CA VAL A 278 -30.22 0.04 17.02
C VAL A 278 -29.45 1.07 17.84
N ARG A 279 -29.71 1.06 19.16
CA ARG A 279 -28.99 1.81 20.19
C ARG A 279 -28.19 0.84 21.06
N ARG A 280 -27.02 0.41 20.61
CA ARG A 280 -26.16 -0.54 21.35
C ARG A 280 -24.70 -0.12 21.27
N GLY A 281 -23.98 -0.21 22.39
CA GLY A 281 -22.53 0.03 22.45
C GLY A 281 -22.12 1.44 22.01
N GLY A 282 -22.92 2.47 22.35
CA GLY A 282 -22.67 3.86 21.93
C GLY A 282 -23.10 4.21 20.50
N ARG A 283 -23.59 3.24 19.72
CA ARG A 283 -24.17 3.50 18.40
C ARG A 283 -25.47 4.30 18.51
N LYS A 284 -25.56 5.39 17.75
CA LYS A 284 -26.79 6.17 17.59
C LYS A 284 -27.58 5.65 16.37
N PRO A 285 -28.92 5.77 16.38
CA PRO A 285 -29.72 5.48 15.21
C PRO A 285 -29.30 6.36 14.04
N GLY A 286 -29.29 5.82 12.82
CA GLY A 286 -28.80 6.58 11.68
C GLY A 286 -28.50 5.72 10.45
N PRO A 287 -27.95 6.36 9.40
CA PRO A 287 -27.53 5.67 8.18
C PRO A 287 -26.42 4.65 8.48
N LEU A 288 -26.35 3.62 7.63
CA LEU A 288 -25.34 2.59 7.76
C LEU A 288 -24.02 3.00 7.13
N THR A 289 -22.93 2.53 7.73
CA THR A 289 -21.61 2.62 7.11
C THR A 289 -21.37 1.41 6.20
N PRO A 290 -20.56 1.55 5.14
CA PRO A 290 -20.21 0.42 4.26
C PRO A 290 -19.60 -0.77 5.02
N ASP A 291 -18.78 -0.48 6.04
CA ASP A 291 -18.15 -1.50 6.89
C ASP A 291 -19.18 -2.19 7.79
N GLY A 292 -20.18 -1.46 8.30
CA GLY A 292 -21.28 -2.05 9.07
C GLY A 292 -22.13 -3.02 8.24
N ILE A 293 -22.39 -2.70 6.98
CA ILE A 293 -23.09 -3.60 6.04
C ILE A 293 -22.25 -4.84 5.78
N THR A 294 -20.94 -4.68 5.57
CA THR A 294 -20.03 -5.79 5.26
C THR A 294 -19.89 -6.74 6.45
N GLN A 295 -19.76 -6.20 7.66
CA GLN A 295 -19.68 -6.98 8.88
C GLN A 295 -20.97 -7.77 9.11
N ALA A 296 -22.12 -7.10 9.08
CA ALA A 296 -23.41 -7.77 9.26
C ALA A 296 -23.64 -8.88 8.23
N PHE A 297 -23.31 -8.65 6.96
CA PHE A 297 -23.39 -9.70 5.93
C PHE A 297 -22.50 -10.90 6.25
N SER A 298 -21.30 -10.65 6.77
CA SER A 298 -20.36 -11.72 7.14
C SER A 298 -20.89 -12.51 8.33
N ASP A 299 -21.39 -11.83 9.37
CA ASP A 299 -22.01 -12.45 10.55
C ASP A 299 -23.24 -13.30 10.15
N ILE A 300 -24.10 -12.77 9.28
CA ILE A 300 -25.27 -13.49 8.76
C ILE A 300 -24.83 -14.70 7.96
N ARG A 301 -23.90 -14.54 7.00
CA ARG A 301 -23.36 -15.65 6.20
C ARG A 301 -22.80 -16.75 7.11
N ASP A 302 -22.01 -16.39 8.11
CA ASP A 302 -21.35 -17.34 9.00
C ASP A 302 -22.33 -18.00 9.99
N SER A 303 -23.50 -17.41 10.21
CA SER A 303 -24.61 -18.02 10.96
C SER A 303 -25.40 -19.08 10.17
N THR A 304 -25.22 -19.14 8.83
CA THR A 304 -25.90 -20.12 7.98
C THR A 304 -25.17 -21.47 8.00
N GLY A 305 -25.84 -22.52 7.50
CA GLY A 305 -25.21 -23.83 7.30
C GLY A 305 -24.24 -23.92 6.12
N LEU A 306 -24.03 -22.82 5.36
CA LEU A 306 -23.21 -22.82 4.16
C LEU A 306 -21.74 -23.11 4.47
N LYS A 307 -21.09 -23.85 3.58
CA LYS A 307 -19.66 -24.17 3.66
C LYS A 307 -18.92 -23.43 2.56
N PHE A 308 -18.06 -22.53 2.96
CA PHE A 308 -17.13 -21.83 2.10
C PHE A 308 -15.70 -22.28 2.41
N GLY A 309 -14.80 -22.07 1.45
CA GLY A 309 -13.38 -22.24 1.67
C GLY A 309 -12.79 -21.11 2.53
N PRO A 310 -11.45 -20.94 2.49
CA PRO A 310 -10.74 -20.01 3.36
C PRO A 310 -11.00 -18.53 3.06
N ASN A 311 -11.65 -18.20 1.93
CA ASN A 311 -11.89 -16.81 1.52
C ASN A 311 -13.36 -16.64 1.08
N PRO A 312 -14.30 -16.75 2.03
CA PRO A 312 -15.73 -16.72 1.74
C PRO A 312 -16.16 -15.40 1.08
N PRO A 313 -17.23 -15.41 0.27
CA PRO A 313 -17.70 -14.23 -0.44
C PRO A 313 -18.14 -13.14 0.56
N PRO A 314 -17.61 -11.91 0.47
CA PRO A 314 -18.11 -10.75 1.21
C PRO A 314 -19.32 -10.14 0.50
N PHE A 315 -19.97 -9.16 1.13
CA PHE A 315 -21.10 -8.41 0.54
C PHE A 315 -20.81 -7.87 -0.88
N HIS A 316 -19.56 -7.49 -1.17
CA HIS A 316 -19.18 -7.01 -2.50
C HIS A 316 -19.34 -8.06 -3.62
N GLU A 317 -19.38 -9.35 -3.31
CA GLU A 317 -19.65 -10.39 -4.32
C GLU A 317 -21.10 -10.37 -4.83
N ILE A 318 -22.05 -9.75 -4.12
CA ILE A 318 -23.41 -9.51 -4.62
C ILE A 318 -23.38 -8.73 -5.93
N ARG A 319 -22.48 -7.74 -6.05
CA ARG A 319 -22.31 -6.99 -7.30
C ARG A 319 -21.83 -7.87 -8.47
N SER A 320 -21.01 -8.88 -8.19
CA SER A 320 -20.56 -9.82 -9.21
C SER A 320 -21.61 -10.88 -9.55
N LEU A 321 -22.45 -11.23 -8.58
CA LEU A 321 -23.64 -12.04 -8.82
C LEU A 321 -24.63 -11.29 -9.70
N ALA A 322 -24.98 -10.05 -9.33
CA ALA A 322 -25.83 -9.16 -10.12
C ALA A 322 -25.36 -9.07 -11.58
N SER A 323 -24.07 -8.82 -11.82
CA SER A 323 -23.56 -8.73 -13.19
C SER A 323 -23.71 -10.01 -14.00
N ARG A 324 -23.47 -11.18 -13.39
CA ARG A 324 -23.61 -12.48 -14.08
C ARG A 324 -25.06 -12.79 -14.39
N LEU A 325 -25.97 -12.50 -13.46
CA LEU A 325 -27.41 -12.72 -13.67
C LEU A 325 -27.94 -11.77 -14.76
N TYR A 326 -27.60 -10.49 -14.69
CA TYR A 326 -28.00 -9.52 -15.72
C TYR A 326 -27.36 -9.78 -17.09
N GLU A 327 -26.13 -10.31 -17.14
CA GLU A 327 -25.53 -10.76 -18.39
C GLU A 327 -26.36 -11.86 -19.03
N ARG A 328 -26.78 -12.88 -18.26
CA ARG A 328 -27.61 -13.97 -18.76
C ARG A 328 -28.99 -13.50 -19.21
N GLU A 329 -29.60 -12.57 -18.48
CA GLU A 329 -30.96 -12.06 -18.78
C GLU A 329 -30.98 -11.02 -19.90
N ARG A 330 -29.97 -10.14 -19.98
CA ARG A 330 -30.03 -8.89 -20.79
C ARG A 330 -28.75 -8.60 -21.58
N GLY A 331 -27.74 -9.46 -21.49
CA GLY A 331 -26.47 -9.34 -22.21
C GLY A 331 -25.39 -8.52 -21.50
N GLU A 332 -24.15 -8.69 -21.97
CA GLU A 332 -22.93 -8.07 -21.39
C GLU A 332 -22.99 -6.53 -21.39
N ASP A 333 -23.53 -5.90 -22.44
CA ASP A 333 -23.62 -4.43 -22.55
C ASP A 333 -24.56 -3.85 -21.47
N PHE A 334 -25.68 -4.50 -21.18
CA PHE A 334 -26.57 -4.08 -20.10
C PHE A 334 -25.86 -4.16 -18.74
N ALA A 335 -25.22 -5.30 -18.44
CA ALA A 335 -24.47 -5.48 -17.20
C ALA A 335 -23.33 -4.45 -17.07
N GLN A 336 -22.59 -4.18 -18.15
CA GLN A 336 -21.54 -3.15 -18.16
C GLN A 336 -22.07 -1.77 -17.80
N ARG A 337 -23.18 -1.34 -18.43
CA ARG A 337 -23.81 -0.03 -18.20
C ARG A 337 -24.34 0.07 -16.79
N LEU A 338 -25.03 -0.96 -16.29
CA LEU A 338 -25.53 -1.02 -14.92
C LEU A 338 -24.40 -0.86 -13.90
N LEU A 339 -23.26 -1.51 -14.14
CA LEU A 339 -22.09 -1.41 -13.26
C LEU A 339 -21.36 -0.05 -13.41
N GLY A 340 -21.65 0.76 -14.43
CA GLY A 340 -20.94 2.01 -14.70
C GLY A 340 -19.47 1.79 -15.09
N HIS A 341 -19.17 0.67 -15.76
CA HIS A 341 -17.83 0.36 -16.22
C HIS A 341 -17.59 0.94 -17.63
N LYS A 342 -16.63 1.87 -17.75
CA LYS A 342 -16.23 2.42 -19.06
C LYS A 342 -15.55 1.39 -19.97
N ASN A 343 -14.85 0.42 -19.40
CA ASN A 343 -14.05 -0.57 -20.14
C ASN A 343 -14.58 -1.99 -19.92
N LEU A 344 -14.86 -2.70 -21.02
CA LEU A 344 -15.29 -4.10 -21.05
C LEU A 344 -14.33 -5.04 -20.30
N THR A 345 -13.02 -4.78 -20.33
CA THR A 345 -12.04 -5.60 -19.58
C THR A 345 -12.34 -5.64 -18.08
N MET A 346 -12.91 -4.56 -17.51
CA MET A 346 -13.33 -4.57 -16.11
C MET A 346 -14.62 -5.36 -15.92
N THR A 347 -15.58 -5.26 -16.84
CA THR A 347 -16.82 -6.05 -16.81
C THR A 347 -16.54 -7.54 -16.85
N LYS A 348 -15.67 -8.00 -17.77
CA LYS A 348 -15.29 -9.42 -17.88
C LYS A 348 -14.74 -10.01 -16.57
N LYS A 349 -14.03 -9.22 -15.75
CA LYS A 349 -13.57 -9.66 -14.42
C LYS A 349 -14.71 -9.90 -13.42
N TYR A 350 -15.87 -9.28 -13.61
CA TYR A 350 -17.07 -9.50 -12.79
C TYR A 350 -17.93 -10.64 -13.33
N LEU A 351 -17.93 -10.86 -14.65
CA LEU A 351 -18.67 -11.95 -15.31
C LEU A 351 -17.99 -13.32 -15.10
N ASP A 352 -16.67 -13.35 -14.91
CA ASP A 352 -15.94 -14.57 -14.62
C ASP A 352 -16.38 -15.25 -13.30
N ALA A 353 -17.00 -16.43 -13.41
CA ALA A 353 -17.43 -17.27 -12.30
C ALA A 353 -16.27 -17.94 -11.54
N ARG A 354 -15.02 -17.87 -12.04
CA ARG A 354 -13.82 -18.43 -11.42
C ARG A 354 -13.94 -19.91 -11.05
N GLY A 355 -14.62 -20.68 -11.89
CA GLY A 355 -14.87 -22.11 -11.68
C GLY A 355 -15.95 -22.42 -10.64
N ALA A 356 -16.67 -21.42 -10.13
CA ALA A 356 -17.80 -21.64 -9.21
C ALA A 356 -19.06 -22.19 -9.92
N GLU A 357 -19.15 -22.01 -11.25
CA GLU A 357 -20.25 -22.50 -12.07
C GLU A 357 -19.70 -23.24 -13.29
N TYR A 358 -20.41 -24.27 -13.74
CA TYR A 358 -20.15 -24.90 -15.02
C TYR A 358 -20.68 -24.02 -16.16
N VAL A 359 -19.90 -23.91 -17.23
CA VAL A 359 -20.37 -23.27 -18.46
C VAL A 359 -21.23 -24.28 -19.21
N MET A 360 -22.53 -24.00 -19.30
CA MET A 360 -23.44 -24.76 -20.15
C MET A 360 -23.16 -24.37 -21.61
N VAL A 361 -22.84 -25.36 -22.46
CA VAL A 361 -22.48 -25.18 -23.89
C VAL A 361 -23.65 -25.59 -24.77
#